data_AF-A0A6N8FW46-F1
#
_entry.id   AF-A0A6N8FW46-F1
#
_cell.length_a   1.000
_cell.length_b   1.000
_cell.length_c   1.000
_cell.angle_alpha   90.00
_cell.angle_beta   90.00
_cell.angle_gamma   90.00
#
_symmetry.space_group_name_H-M   'P 1'
#
loop_
_entity.id
_entity.type
_entity.pdbx_description
1 polymer ?
#
loop_
_entity_poly.entity_id
_entity_poly.type
_entity_poly.pdbx_seq_one_letter_code
_entity_poly.pdbx_strand_id
1 'polypeptide(L)' 'MRIIVTEQGVLIPKQLLEGIREVEVRNQQGILLVLPIAESDPILQLGQEPITDVVDDASTHHDRYLYANP' A
#
# COMPACT_ATOMS: atom_id res chain seq x y z
N MET A 1 -11.77 8.75 24.49
CA MET A 1 -12.31 7.40 24.80
C MET A 1 -11.28 6.60 25.58
N ARG A 2 -11.67 5.63 26.40
CA ARG A 2 -10.74 4.74 27.12
C ARG A 2 -10.88 3.34 26.56
N ILE A 3 -9.79 2.77 26.03
CA ILE A 3 -9.75 1.45 25.40
C ILE A 3 -8.74 0.60 26.17
N ILE A 4 -9.04 -0.68 26.37
CA ILE A 4 -8.12 -1.64 26.97
C ILE A 4 -7.14 -2.10 25.90
N VAL A 5 -5.87 -2.17 26.25
CA VAL A 5 -4.83 -2.74 25.39
C VAL A 5 -4.90 -4.25 25.49
N THR A 6 -5.04 -4.94 24.35
CA THR A 6 -4.99 -6.41 24.29
C THR A 6 -3.63 -6.87 23.77
N GLU A 7 -3.42 -8.19 23.68
CA GLU A 7 -2.19 -8.76 23.09
C GLU A 7 -1.98 -8.35 21.62
N GLN A 8 -3.07 -8.02 20.93
CA GLN A 8 -3.07 -7.52 19.54
C GLN A 8 -2.92 -5.99 19.46
N GLY A 9 -2.87 -5.30 20.60
CA GLY A 9 -2.75 -3.84 20.69
C GLY A 9 -4.07 -3.12 20.98
N VAL A 10 -4.22 -1.91 20.45
CA VAL A 10 -5.42 -1.07 20.60
C VAL A 10 -6.15 -0.98 19.27
N LEU A 11 -7.44 -1.27 19.27
CA LEU A 11 -8.29 -1.09 18.09
C LEU A 11 -8.79 0.35 18.01
N ILE A 12 -8.46 1.03 16.90
CA ILE A 12 -8.99 2.36 16.58
C ILE A 12 -10.28 2.16 15.77
N PRO A 13 -11.43 2.67 16.24
CA PRO A 13 -12.69 2.57 15.48
C PRO A 13 -12.56 3.17 14.08
N LYS A 14 -13.05 2.45 13.07
CA LYS A 14 -12.96 2.87 11.66
C LYS A 14 -13.66 4.20 11.39
N GLN A 15 -14.69 4.53 12.15
CA GLN A 15 -15.43 5.80 12.05
C GLN A 15 -14.54 7.02 12.33
N LEU A 16 -13.47 6.85 13.13
CA LEU A 16 -12.50 7.92 13.39
C LEU A 16 -11.53 8.14 12.23
N LEU A 17 -11.52 7.24 11.24
CA LEU A 17 -10.64 7.23 10.09
C LEU A 17 -11.44 7.27 8.77
N GLU A 18 -12.67 7.79 8.79
CA GLU A 18 -13.49 7.89 7.58
C GLU A 18 -12.82 8.77 6.51
N GLY A 19 -12.81 8.28 5.27
CA GLY A 19 -12.15 8.95 4.15
C GLY A 19 -10.62 8.82 4.15
N ILE A 20 -10.01 8.21 5.17
CA ILE A 20 -8.57 7.99 5.25
C ILE A 20 -8.25 6.58 4.75
N ARG A 21 -7.42 6.49 3.72
CA ARG A 21 -6.98 5.21 3.14
C ARG A 21 -5.78 4.62 3.87
N GLU A 22 -4.88 5.48 4.33
CA GLU A 22 -3.62 5.07 4.94
C GLU A 22 -3.21 6.07 6.03
N VAL A 23 -2.54 5.56 7.06
CA VAL A 23 -2.05 6.36 8.18
C VAL A 23 -0.60 6.03 8.50
N GLU A 24 0.16 7.06 8.84
CA GLU A 24 1.46 6.93 9.46
C GLU A 24 1.29 6.93 10.98
N VAL A 25 1.91 5.96 11.66
CA VAL A 25 1.91 5.87 13.13
C VAL A 25 3.29 6.21 13.67
N ARG A 26 3.38 7.27 14.47
CA ARG A 26 4.63 7.73 15.10
C ARG A 26 4.55 7.64 16.60
N ASN A 27 5.62 7.17 17.25
CA ASN A 27 5.79 7.26 18.70
C ASN A 27 6.72 8.43 19.04
N GLN A 28 6.18 9.45 19.70
CA GLN A 28 6.94 10.62 20.13
C GLN A 28 6.72 10.86 21.62
N GLN A 29 7.77 10.69 22.42
CA GLN A 29 7.76 11.01 23.86
C GLN A 29 6.63 10.31 24.65
N GLY A 30 6.25 9.08 24.26
CA GLY A 30 5.17 8.33 24.90
C GLY A 30 3.77 8.65 24.36
N ILE A 31 3.68 9.47 23.31
CA ILE A 31 2.45 9.77 22.58
C ILE A 31 2.50 9.04 21.24
N LEU A 32 1.45 8.27 20.94
CA LEU A 32 1.22 7.73 19.60
C LEU A 32 0.42 8.73 18.77
N LEU A 33 1.03 9.21 17.69
CA LEU A 33 0.41 10.05 16.68
C LEU A 33 0.01 9.18 15.50
N VAL A 34 -1.25 9.30 15.08
CA VAL A 34 -1.80 8.63 13.90
C VAL A 34 -2.18 9.73 12.91
N LEU A 35 -1.44 9.82 11.81
CA LEU A 35 -1.55 10.90 10.84
C LEU A 35 -2.01 10.32 9.50
N PRO A 36 -3.00 10.90 8.81
CA PRO A 36 -3.34 10.46 7.46
C PRO A 36 -2.19 10.74 6.51
N ILE A 37 -1.93 9.81 5.59
CA ILE A 37 -1.00 10.04 4.49
C ILE A 37 -1.78 10.70 3.35
N ALA A 38 -1.41 11.94 3.01
CA ALA A 38 -2.09 12.75 2.01
C ALA A 38 -1.65 12.43 0.57
N GLU A 39 -0.44 11.90 0.40
CA GLU A 39 0.11 11.57 -0.92
C GLU A 39 -0.17 10.11 -1.27
N SER A 40 -0.71 9.89 -2.46
CA SER A 40 -0.85 8.55 -3.01
C SER A 40 0.54 7.97 -3.29
N ASP A 41 0.86 6.83 -2.67
CA ASP A 41 2.12 6.12 -2.91
C ASP A 41 2.37 5.97 -4.43
N PRO A 42 3.47 6.54 -4.97
CA PRO A 42 3.81 6.44 -6.39
C PRO A 42 3.92 4.99 -6.88
N ILE A 43 4.29 4.04 -6.00
CA ILE A 43 4.35 2.62 -6.33
C ILE A 43 2.96 2.08 -6.67
N LEU A 44 1.92 2.51 -5.93
CA LEU A 44 0.53 2.14 -6.19
C LEU A 44 -0.05 2.82 -7.45
N GLN A 45 0.69 3.77 -8.04
CA GLN A 45 0.34 4.44 -9.28
C GLN A 45 1.02 3.81 -10.51
N LEU A 46 1.94 2.86 -10.32
CA LEU A 46 2.59 2.17 -11.43
C LEU A 46 1.58 1.36 -12.25
N GLY A 47 1.70 1.45 -13.58
CA GLY A 47 0.83 0.71 -14.51
C GLY A 47 -0.58 1.29 -14.69
N GLN A 48 -0.92 2.42 -14.05
CA GLN A 48 -2.21 3.09 -14.28
C GLN A 48 -2.28 3.77 -15.66
N GLU A 49 -1.14 4.22 -16.19
CA GLU A 49 -1.02 4.79 -17.53
C GLU A 49 0.01 3.99 -18.35
N PRO A 50 -0.38 2.81 -18.88
CA PRO A 50 0.50 2.05 -19.76
C PRO A 50 0.68 2.80 -21.09
N ILE A 51 1.90 2.81 -21.61
CA ILE A 51 2.14 3.27 -22.98
C ILE A 51 1.58 2.25 -23.97
N THR A 52 0.95 2.74 -25.03
CA THR A 52 0.59 1.88 -26.18
C THR A 52 1.73 1.96 -27.18
N ASP A 53 2.33 0.80 -27.48
CA ASP A 53 3.40 0.68 -28.48
C ASP A 53 2.99 -0.35 -29.54
N VAL A 54 3.64 -0.31 -30.70
CA VAL A 54 3.50 -1.29 -31.79
C VAL A 54 4.25 -2.60 -31.49
N VAL A 55 5.09 -2.60 -30.46
CA VAL A 55 5.84 -3.77 -30.01
C VAL A 55 5.13 -4.39 -28.80
N ASP A 56 4.84 -5.68 -28.89
CA ASP A 56 4.24 -6.43 -27.78
C ASP A 56 5.19 -6.46 -26.57
N ASP A 57 4.62 -6.39 -25.36
CA ASP A 57 5.39 -6.48 -24.13
C ASP A 57 6.17 -7.80 -24.10
N ALA A 58 7.48 -7.73 -23.80
CA ALA A 58 8.34 -8.88 -23.63
C ALA A 58 7.84 -9.86 -22.54
N SER A 59 7.07 -9.36 -21.57
CA SER A 59 6.42 -10.19 -20.55
C SER A 59 5.35 -11.14 -21.14
N THR A 60 4.76 -10.82 -22.30
CA THR A 60 3.77 -11.65 -23.01
C THR A 60 4.31 -13.03 -23.41
N HIS A 61 5.63 -13.14 -23.55
CA HIS A 61 6.31 -14.39 -23.89
C HIS A 61 7.29 -14.83 -22.80
N HIS A 62 7.14 -14.32 -21.57
CA HIS A 62 8.07 -14.60 -20.47
C HIS A 62 8.30 -16.10 -20.26
N ASP A 63 7.22 -16.89 -20.27
CA ASP A 63 7.28 -18.36 -20.13
C ASP A 63 8.12 -19.02 -21.24
N ARG A 64 8.06 -18.49 -22.47
CA ARG A 64 8.87 -19.00 -23.58
C ARG A 64 10.36 -18.79 -23.29
N TYR A 65 10.76 -17.66 -22.72
CA TYR A 65 12.17 -17.41 -22.41
C TYR A 65 12.68 -18.23 -21.22
N LEU A 66 11.81 -18.59 -20.27
CA LEU A 66 12.19 -19.40 -19.12
C LEU A 66 12.23 -20.90 -19.43
N TYR A 67 11.36 -21.39 -20.32
CA TYR A 67 11.16 -22.83 -20.53
C TYR A 67 11.52 -23.33 -21.94
N ALA A 68 11.80 -22.46 -22.92
CA ALA A 68 12.10 -22.92 -24.29
C ALA A 68 13.55 -23.39 -24.52
N ASN A 69 14.39 -23.45 -23.48
CA ASN A 69 15.72 -24.07 -23.55
C ASN A 69 15.84 -25.22 -22.53
N PRO A 70 15.44 -26.45 -22.88
CA PRO A 70 15.98 -27.66 -22.27
C PRO A 70 17.41 -27.95 -22.75
#